data_AF-A0A3B8RWB0-F1
#
_entry.id   AF-A0A3B8RWB0-F1
#
_cell.length_a   1.000
_cell.length_b   1.000
_cell.length_c   1.000
_cell.angle_alpha   90.00
_cell.angle_beta   90.00
_cell.angle_gamma   90.00
#
_symmetry.space_group_name_H-M   'P 1'
#
loop_
_entity.id
_entity.type
_entity.pdbx_description
1 polymer ?
#
loop_
_entity_poly.entity_id
_entity_poly.type
_entity_poly.pdbx_seq_one_letter_code
_entity_poly.pdbx_strand_id
1 'polypeptide(L)'
;FFIFIVSNIGGALTPIGDPPLFLGFLRGVPFFWVIGAVWFIWLPTLILLLLVFYFIDSRNKAEANESKTYSGKIEFKGLKNLIYLTIILVSVFLDPSILSWVPSLYPLPFGIREIIMFAVVFISYKAADKEVLKANEFDFEPIKEVAYLFVGIFATMIPALQLIANQAKEMGEKLSEGIFYWATGLLSGFLDNAPTYLNFLSASMGKYGLDVNNSSHVIQFTNNYESYLVAISVAAVFFGAMTYIGNGPNFMVKAISERAGITMPSFFVYLIKYAVPILLPIFFLVWLVFFI
;
A
#
# COMPACT_ATOMS: atom_id res chain seq x y z
N PHE A 1 10.07 10.44 7.49
CA PHE A 1 9.68 10.80 6.12
C PHE A 1 9.74 9.66 5.13
N PHE A 2 10.75 8.78 5.15
CA PHE A 2 10.77 7.61 4.27
C PHE A 2 9.50 6.75 4.41
N ILE A 3 9.09 6.44 5.65
CA ILE A 3 7.81 5.76 5.92
C ILE A 3 6.62 6.54 5.32
N PHE A 4 6.52 7.83 5.61
CA PHE A 4 5.40 8.66 5.15
C PHE A 4 5.29 8.68 3.62
N ILE A 5 6.39 8.99 2.94
CA ILE A 5 6.39 9.25 1.51
C ILE A 5 6.60 7.97 0.71
N VAL A 6 7.71 7.25 0.96
CA VAL A 6 8.13 6.15 0.08
C VAL A 6 7.33 4.88 0.38
N SER A 7 7.12 4.57 1.66
CA SER A 7 6.45 3.32 2.08
C SER A 7 4.92 3.39 2.07
N ASN A 8 4.32 4.56 1.82
CA ASN A 8 2.86 4.75 1.87
C ASN A 8 2.36 5.69 0.75
N ILE A 9 2.40 7.02 0.95
CA ILE A 9 1.73 7.97 0.04
C ILE A 9 2.24 7.82 -1.41
N GLY A 10 3.51 7.53 -1.62
CA GLY A 10 4.12 7.29 -2.93
C GLY A 10 3.53 6.09 -3.69
N GLY A 11 3.03 5.07 -2.97
CA GLY A 11 2.40 3.88 -3.54
C GLY A 11 0.97 4.10 -4.02
N ALA A 12 0.36 5.27 -3.76
CA ALA A 12 -1.07 5.49 -3.95
C ALA A 12 -1.53 5.66 -5.41
N LEU A 13 -0.63 5.71 -6.39
CA LEU A 13 -1.00 5.94 -7.79
C LEU A 13 -1.28 4.67 -8.58
N THR A 14 -0.78 3.51 -8.17
CA THR A 14 -0.96 2.27 -8.95
C THR A 14 -1.34 1.11 -8.04
N PRO A 15 -2.12 0.13 -8.52
CA PRO A 15 -2.41 -1.09 -7.77
C PRO A 15 -1.16 -1.84 -7.29
N ILE A 16 -0.02 -1.69 -7.97
CA ILE A 16 1.22 -2.38 -7.61
C ILE A 16 1.95 -1.65 -6.47
N GLY A 17 1.66 -0.36 -6.27
CA GLY A 17 2.38 0.49 -5.32
C GLY A 17 2.05 0.20 -3.86
N ASP A 18 0.83 -0.26 -3.55
CA ASP A 18 0.40 -0.53 -2.17
C ASP A 18 -0.65 -1.67 -2.11
N PRO A 19 -0.59 -2.58 -1.11
CA PRO A 19 -1.50 -3.74 -1.01
C PRO A 19 -3.01 -3.44 -1.08
N PRO A 20 -3.57 -2.38 -0.45
CA PRO A 20 -4.97 -1.96 -0.58
C PRO A 20 -5.43 -1.86 -2.03
N LEU A 21 -4.67 -1.13 -2.85
CA LEU A 21 -5.02 -0.86 -4.25
C LEU A 21 -4.88 -2.12 -5.10
N PHE A 22 -3.90 -2.97 -4.77
CA PHE A 22 -3.76 -4.28 -5.40
C PHE A 22 -4.98 -5.14 -5.14
N LEU A 23 -5.48 -5.20 -3.90
CA LEU A 23 -6.66 -5.96 -3.55
C LEU A 23 -7.91 -5.43 -4.24
N GLY A 24 -8.09 -4.11 -4.34
CA GLY A 24 -9.18 -3.51 -5.11
C GLY A 24 -9.14 -3.96 -6.57
N PHE A 25 -7.96 -3.93 -7.18
CA PHE A 25 -7.75 -4.42 -8.54
C PHE A 25 -8.09 -5.91 -8.70
N LEU A 26 -7.68 -6.78 -7.77
CA LEU A 26 -8.05 -8.19 -7.77
C LEU A 26 -9.56 -8.43 -7.64
N ARG A 27 -10.32 -7.47 -7.07
CA ARG A 27 -11.79 -7.53 -6.99
C ARG A 27 -12.49 -6.97 -8.23
N GLY A 28 -11.79 -6.22 -9.07
CA GLY A 28 -12.29 -5.70 -10.35
C GLY A 28 -12.20 -4.19 -10.52
N VAL A 29 -11.57 -3.46 -9.60
CA VAL A 29 -11.28 -2.03 -9.81
C VAL A 29 -10.30 -1.91 -11.00
N PRO A 30 -10.60 -1.10 -12.03
CA PRO A 30 -9.72 -1.00 -13.20
C PRO A 30 -8.32 -0.49 -12.84
N PHE A 31 -7.28 -1.06 -13.46
CA PHE A 31 -5.89 -0.76 -13.09
C PHE A 31 -5.55 0.75 -13.16
N PHE A 32 -5.95 1.41 -14.24
CA PHE A 32 -5.65 2.83 -14.47
C PHE A 32 -6.63 3.79 -13.79
N TRP A 33 -7.70 3.27 -13.18
CA TRP A 33 -8.67 4.10 -12.45
C TRP A 33 -7.98 4.87 -11.33
N VAL A 34 -7.09 4.21 -10.57
CA VAL A 34 -6.40 4.82 -9.43
C VAL A 34 -5.62 6.07 -9.84
N ILE A 35 -4.86 6.01 -10.94
CA ILE A 35 -4.11 7.17 -11.43
C ILE A 35 -5.07 8.31 -11.73
N GLY A 36 -6.15 8.05 -12.49
CA GLY A 36 -7.12 9.09 -12.88
C GLY A 36 -7.88 9.68 -11.70
N ALA A 37 -8.22 8.87 -10.70
CA ALA A 37 -9.08 9.23 -9.59
C ALA A 37 -8.34 9.74 -8.34
N VAL A 38 -7.02 9.50 -8.21
CA VAL A 38 -6.27 9.80 -6.98
C VAL A 38 -5.15 10.82 -7.19
N TRP A 39 -4.66 11.04 -8.41
CA TRP A 39 -3.49 11.91 -8.65
C TRP A 39 -3.65 13.34 -8.10
N PHE A 40 -4.86 13.90 -8.18
CA PHE A 40 -5.16 15.26 -7.73
C PHE A 40 -5.18 15.41 -6.20
N ILE A 41 -5.33 14.31 -5.46
CA ILE A 41 -5.19 14.26 -3.99
C ILE A 41 -3.75 13.93 -3.60
N TRP A 42 -3.16 12.98 -4.32
CA TRP A 42 -1.80 12.48 -4.11
C TRP A 42 -0.75 13.57 -4.29
N LEU A 43 -0.78 14.30 -5.41
CA LEU A 43 0.26 15.26 -5.74
C LEU A 43 0.36 16.40 -4.71
N PRO A 44 -0.74 17.09 -4.32
CA PRO A 44 -0.69 18.09 -3.26
C PRO A 44 -0.21 17.52 -1.92
N THR A 45 -0.68 16.33 -1.54
CA THR A 45 -0.28 15.66 -0.29
C THR A 45 1.22 15.39 -0.26
N LEU A 46 1.76 14.86 -1.37
CA LEU A 46 3.18 14.57 -1.52
C LEU A 46 4.01 15.87 -1.49
N ILE A 47 3.57 16.93 -2.18
CA ILE A 47 4.22 18.24 -2.15
C ILE A 47 4.26 18.80 -0.72
N LEU A 48 3.15 18.76 0.01
CA LEU A 48 3.09 19.22 1.40
C LEU A 48 4.07 18.43 2.29
N LEU A 49 4.10 17.10 2.18
CA LEU A 49 5.03 16.28 2.95
C LEU A 49 6.49 16.56 2.60
N LEU A 50 6.81 16.77 1.32
CA LEU A 50 8.14 17.13 0.87
C LEU A 50 8.56 18.53 1.36
N LEU A 51 7.63 19.49 1.41
CA LEU A 51 7.89 20.80 1.98
C LEU A 51 8.20 20.71 3.48
N VAL A 52 7.38 19.97 4.24
CA VAL A 52 7.64 19.76 5.68
C VAL A 52 8.98 19.05 5.88
N PHE A 53 9.28 18.02 5.07
CA PHE A 53 10.57 17.35 5.08
C PHE A 53 11.71 18.34 4.84
N TYR A 54 11.65 19.13 3.77
CA TYR A 54 12.66 20.12 3.42
C TYR A 54 12.92 21.12 4.54
N PHE A 55 11.87 21.63 5.19
CA PHE A 55 12.03 22.57 6.30
C PHE A 55 12.63 21.94 7.57
N ILE A 56 12.32 20.68 7.86
CA ILE A 56 12.91 19.96 9.00
C ILE A 56 14.38 19.62 8.70
N ASP A 57 14.64 19.10 7.50
CA ASP A 57 15.97 18.66 7.08
C ASP A 57 16.96 19.83 6.94
N SER A 58 16.53 20.96 6.36
CA SER A 58 17.34 22.18 6.25
C SER A 58 17.76 22.79 7.60
N ARG A 59 17.03 22.47 8.68
CA ARG A 59 17.36 22.87 10.05
C ARG A 59 18.30 21.87 10.72
N ASN A 60 18.35 20.63 10.23
CA ASN A 60 19.28 19.60 10.64
C ASN A 60 20.65 19.85 10.01
N LYS A 61 21.29 20.95 10.40
CA LYS A 61 22.70 21.22 10.08
C LYS A 61 23.59 20.33 10.95
N ALA A 62 23.62 19.03 10.66
CA ALA A 62 24.73 18.21 11.11
C ALA A 62 26.00 18.79 10.47
N GLU A 63 27.04 19.00 11.28
CA GLU A 63 28.38 19.24 10.74
C GLU A 63 28.68 18.13 9.74
N ALA A 64 29.00 18.50 8.50
CA ALA A 64 29.43 17.57 7.48
C ALA A 64 30.78 16.98 7.91
N ASN A 65 30.75 16.01 8.82
CA ASN A 65 31.94 15.31 9.25
C ASN A 65 32.23 14.20 8.25
N GLU A 66 33.46 14.29 7.75
CA GLU A 66 34.15 13.49 6.74
C GLU A 66 33.79 13.79 5.28
N SER A 67 34.70 14.53 4.63
CA SER A 67 34.89 14.47 3.19
C SER A 67 35.30 13.05 2.80
N LYS A 68 34.33 12.14 2.67
CA LYS A 68 34.55 10.88 1.99
C LYS A 68 34.90 11.21 0.54
N THR A 69 36.15 10.98 0.16
CA THR A 69 36.60 11.05 -1.23
C THR A 69 35.99 9.86 -1.97
N TYR A 70 34.77 10.05 -2.46
CA TYR A 70 34.13 9.10 -3.35
C TYR A 70 34.91 9.07 -4.68
N SER A 71 35.11 7.89 -5.26
CA SER A 71 35.82 7.76 -6.55
C SER A 71 35.07 8.40 -7.73
N GLY A 72 33.86 8.89 -7.50
CA GLY A 72 32.96 9.43 -8.52
C GLY A 72 32.38 8.39 -9.48
N LYS A 73 32.77 7.11 -9.34
CA LYS A 73 32.26 6.02 -10.19
C LYS A 73 30.98 5.45 -9.61
N ILE A 74 29.86 5.71 -10.29
CA ILE A 74 28.59 5.05 -10.03
C ILE A 74 28.55 3.79 -10.90
N GLU A 75 28.53 2.61 -10.27
CA GLU A 75 28.43 1.33 -10.96
C GLU A 75 27.08 0.67 -10.62
N PHE A 76 26.28 0.36 -11.65
CA PHE A 76 25.02 -0.37 -11.49
C PHE A 76 25.26 -1.87 -11.63
N LYS A 77 25.38 -2.57 -10.51
CA LYS A 77 25.44 -4.04 -10.48
C LYS A 77 24.03 -4.63 -10.40
N GLY A 78 23.79 -5.71 -11.13
CA GLY A 78 22.51 -6.43 -11.08
C GLY A 78 21.43 -5.93 -12.06
N LEU A 79 21.80 -5.28 -13.18
CA LEU A 79 20.87 -4.85 -14.24
C LEU A 79 19.95 -5.98 -14.74
N LYS A 80 20.40 -7.24 -14.66
CA LYS A 80 19.58 -8.43 -14.94
C LYS A 80 18.27 -8.47 -14.13
N ASN A 81 18.26 -7.90 -12.93
CA ASN A 81 17.07 -7.82 -12.09
C ASN A 81 15.97 -6.92 -12.68
N LEU A 82 16.32 -5.97 -13.56
CA LEU A 82 15.33 -5.18 -14.29
C LEU A 82 14.50 -6.05 -15.25
N ILE A 83 15.08 -7.12 -15.79
CA ILE A 83 14.34 -8.08 -16.64
C ILE A 83 13.31 -8.81 -15.78
N TYR A 84 13.72 -9.32 -14.61
CA TYR A 84 12.79 -9.99 -13.68
C TYR A 84 11.68 -9.05 -13.20
N LEU A 85 12.02 -7.80 -12.88
CA LEU A 85 11.04 -6.77 -12.52
C LEU A 85 10.04 -6.52 -13.66
N THR A 86 10.53 -6.37 -14.89
CA THR A 86 9.68 -6.17 -16.08
C THR A 86 8.71 -7.35 -16.26
N ILE A 87 9.18 -8.58 -16.11
CA ILE A 87 8.32 -9.78 -16.19
C ILE A 87 7.22 -9.73 -15.13
N ILE A 88 7.56 -9.39 -13.88
CA ILE A 88 6.58 -9.26 -12.79
C ILE A 88 5.54 -8.20 -13.14
N LEU A 89 5.96 -7.00 -13.57
CA LEU A 89 5.07 -5.91 -13.94
C LEU A 89 4.12 -6.30 -15.08
N VAL A 90 4.62 -6.97 -16.11
CA VAL A 90 3.79 -7.49 -17.22
C VAL A 90 2.84 -8.58 -16.73
N SER A 91 3.31 -9.49 -15.86
CA SER A 91 2.49 -10.60 -15.37
C SER A 91 1.24 -10.15 -14.60
N VAL A 92 1.27 -8.97 -13.98
CA VAL A 92 0.09 -8.39 -13.28
C VAL A 92 -1.12 -8.28 -14.22
N PHE A 93 -0.89 -8.01 -15.51
CA PHE A 93 -1.94 -7.91 -16.52
C PHE A 93 -2.34 -9.25 -17.14
N LEU A 94 -1.61 -10.34 -16.86
CA LEU A 94 -1.89 -11.68 -17.38
C LEU A 94 -2.98 -12.38 -16.55
N ASP A 95 -4.15 -11.77 -16.54
CA ASP A 95 -5.35 -12.26 -15.86
C ASP A 95 -6.52 -12.35 -16.85
N PRO A 96 -7.31 -13.45 -16.87
CA PRO A 96 -8.46 -13.60 -17.76
C PRO A 96 -9.51 -12.48 -17.64
N SER A 97 -9.60 -11.81 -16.48
CA SER A 97 -10.50 -10.67 -16.26
C SER A 97 -10.05 -9.39 -16.97
N ILE A 98 -8.78 -9.31 -17.37
CA ILE A 98 -8.17 -8.14 -18.01
C ILE A 98 -7.93 -8.42 -19.49
N LEU A 99 -7.34 -9.58 -19.78
CA LEU A 99 -6.96 -10.02 -21.12
C LEU A 99 -7.72 -11.29 -21.45
N SER A 100 -8.71 -11.18 -22.33
CA SER A 100 -9.63 -12.28 -22.68
C SER A 100 -8.94 -13.50 -23.31
N TRP A 101 -7.71 -13.35 -23.81
CA TRP A 101 -6.92 -14.44 -24.39
C TRP A 101 -6.17 -15.27 -23.34
N VAL A 102 -6.06 -14.78 -22.09
CA VAL A 102 -5.39 -15.52 -21.01
C VAL A 102 -6.33 -16.62 -20.52
N PRO A 103 -5.91 -17.90 -20.53
CA PRO A 103 -6.78 -18.99 -20.10
C PRO A 103 -7.00 -18.96 -18.59
N SER A 104 -8.25 -19.19 -18.18
CA SER A 104 -8.61 -19.39 -16.79
C SER A 104 -8.21 -20.79 -16.33
N LEU A 105 -7.62 -20.88 -15.14
CA LEU A 105 -7.26 -22.16 -14.49
C LEU A 105 -8.32 -22.63 -13.49
N TYR A 106 -9.54 -22.08 -13.56
CA TYR A 106 -10.65 -22.48 -12.70
C TYR A 106 -10.85 -24.01 -12.72
N PRO A 107 -11.03 -24.67 -11.56
CA PRO A 107 -11.34 -24.12 -10.23
C PRO A 107 -10.11 -23.87 -9.33
N LEU A 108 -8.89 -23.85 -9.86
CA LEU A 108 -7.71 -23.56 -9.04
C LEU A 108 -7.78 -22.12 -8.49
N PRO A 109 -7.32 -21.88 -7.24
CA PRO A 109 -7.37 -20.56 -6.62
C PRO A 109 -6.28 -19.59 -7.14
N PHE A 110 -5.50 -20.00 -8.14
CA PHE A 110 -4.41 -19.22 -8.73
C PHE A 110 -4.44 -19.29 -10.27
N GLY A 111 -3.95 -18.25 -10.92
CA GLY A 111 -3.87 -18.14 -12.37
C GLY A 111 -2.44 -18.20 -12.91
N ILE A 112 -2.30 -17.89 -14.21
CA ILE A 112 -1.00 -17.81 -14.87
C ILE A 112 -0.12 -16.70 -14.26
N ARG A 113 -0.72 -15.58 -13.85
CA ARG A 113 -0.04 -14.49 -13.15
C ARG A 113 0.78 -15.01 -11.96
N GLU A 114 0.15 -15.72 -11.04
CA GLU A 114 0.82 -16.22 -9.83
C GLU A 114 1.92 -17.23 -10.19
N ILE A 115 1.67 -18.13 -11.15
CA ILE A 115 2.67 -19.11 -11.62
C ILE A 115 3.93 -18.38 -12.12
N ILE A 116 3.76 -17.34 -12.93
CA ILE A 116 4.88 -16.54 -13.45
C ILE A 116 5.61 -15.84 -12.30
N MET A 117 4.88 -15.20 -11.37
CA MET A 117 5.49 -14.51 -10.23
C MET A 117 6.32 -15.47 -9.36
N PHE A 118 5.79 -16.65 -9.01
CA PHE A 118 6.53 -17.66 -8.25
C PHE A 118 7.74 -18.19 -9.02
N ALA A 119 7.61 -18.43 -10.32
CA ALA A 119 8.73 -18.83 -11.17
C ALA A 119 9.83 -17.77 -11.19
N VAL A 120 9.47 -16.49 -11.30
CA VAL A 120 10.44 -15.39 -11.26
C VAL A 120 11.13 -15.31 -9.90
N VAL A 121 10.40 -15.43 -8.78
CA VAL A 121 11.02 -15.46 -7.43
C VAL A 121 12.06 -16.57 -7.34
N PHE A 122 11.72 -17.78 -7.79
CA PHE A 122 12.64 -18.93 -7.75
C PHE A 122 13.88 -18.71 -8.65
N ILE A 123 13.66 -18.30 -9.90
CA ILE A 123 14.73 -18.12 -10.88
C ILE A 123 15.61 -16.93 -10.52
N SER A 124 15.03 -15.81 -10.08
CA SER A 124 15.78 -14.60 -9.75
C SER A 124 16.69 -14.84 -8.54
N TYR A 125 16.19 -15.50 -7.50
CA TYR A 125 17.00 -15.84 -6.33
C TYR A 125 18.11 -16.83 -6.68
N LYS A 126 17.81 -17.89 -7.44
CA LYS A 126 18.82 -18.88 -7.86
C LYS A 126 19.90 -18.28 -8.75
N ALA A 127 19.53 -17.31 -9.59
CA ALA A 127 20.44 -16.69 -10.54
C ALA A 127 21.03 -15.35 -10.05
N ALA A 128 20.75 -14.96 -8.80
CA ALA A 128 21.26 -13.75 -8.18
C ALA A 128 22.75 -13.86 -7.84
N ASP A 129 23.44 -12.74 -7.91
CA ASP A 129 24.83 -12.62 -7.47
C ASP A 129 24.89 -12.64 -5.94
N LYS A 130 25.64 -13.59 -5.37
CA LYS A 130 25.77 -13.76 -3.93
C LYS A 130 26.48 -12.59 -3.26
N GLU A 131 27.40 -11.92 -3.94
CA GLU A 131 28.07 -10.74 -3.41
C GLU A 131 27.09 -9.57 -3.32
N VAL A 132 26.24 -9.41 -4.33
CA VAL A 132 25.19 -8.37 -4.33
C VAL A 132 24.16 -8.63 -3.24
N LEU A 133 23.70 -9.88 -3.06
CA LEU A 133 22.78 -10.22 -1.98
C LEU A 133 23.40 -9.95 -0.59
N LYS A 134 24.67 -10.33 -0.39
CA LYS A 134 25.38 -10.09 0.86
C LYS A 134 25.58 -8.60 1.13
N ALA A 135 25.92 -7.81 0.10
CA ALA A 135 26.09 -6.36 0.22
C ALA A 135 24.78 -5.62 0.54
N ASN A 136 23.63 -6.18 0.17
CA ASN A 136 22.31 -5.66 0.53
C ASN A 136 21.76 -6.28 1.83
N GLU A 137 22.53 -7.12 2.52
CA GLU A 137 22.10 -7.84 3.72
C GLU A 137 20.77 -8.59 3.52
N PHE A 138 20.59 -9.17 2.33
CA PHE A 138 19.32 -9.81 1.96
C PHE A 138 19.01 -11.02 2.85
N ASP A 139 17.79 -11.04 3.38
CA ASP A 139 17.28 -12.08 4.28
C ASP A 139 15.80 -12.36 3.96
N PHE A 140 15.38 -13.62 4.07
CA PHE A 140 13.98 -14.02 3.92
C PHE A 140 13.16 -13.85 5.20
N GLU A 141 13.79 -13.63 6.36
CA GLU A 141 13.09 -13.45 7.63
C GLU A 141 11.99 -12.38 7.56
N PRO A 142 12.26 -11.16 7.06
CA PRO A 142 11.22 -10.13 6.95
C PRO A 142 10.06 -10.54 6.04
N ILE A 143 10.35 -11.25 4.94
CA ILE A 143 9.32 -11.72 4.00
C ILE A 143 8.44 -12.80 4.66
N LYS A 144 9.05 -13.73 5.40
CA LYS A 144 8.33 -14.78 6.14
C LYS A 144 7.44 -14.19 7.22
N GLU A 145 7.94 -13.24 8.00
CA GLU A 145 7.16 -12.54 9.03
C GLU A 145 5.91 -11.89 8.44
N VAL A 146 6.07 -11.15 7.33
CA VAL A 146 4.95 -10.54 6.60
C VAL A 146 3.99 -11.60 6.06
N ALA A 147 4.48 -12.70 5.48
CA ALA A 147 3.63 -13.76 4.95
C ALA A 147 2.78 -14.43 6.05
N TYR A 148 3.37 -14.76 7.21
CA TYR A 148 2.63 -15.33 8.34
C TYR A 148 1.58 -14.37 8.90
N LEU A 149 1.93 -13.08 9.01
CA LEU A 149 1.00 -12.05 9.44
C LEU A 149 -0.21 -11.98 8.51
N PHE A 150 0.02 -11.98 7.19
CA PHE A 150 -1.05 -11.92 6.19
C PHE A 150 -1.95 -13.16 6.23
N VAL A 151 -1.40 -14.37 6.38
CA VAL A 151 -2.23 -15.59 6.51
C VAL A 151 -3.18 -15.48 7.70
N GLY A 152 -2.69 -15.04 8.87
CA GLY A 152 -3.53 -14.89 10.06
C GLY A 152 -4.60 -13.81 9.92
N ILE A 153 -4.24 -12.66 9.35
CA ILE A 153 -5.16 -11.53 9.12
C ILE A 153 -6.26 -11.90 8.12
N PHE A 154 -5.91 -12.51 6.98
CA PHE A 154 -6.90 -12.83 5.94
C PHE A 154 -7.83 -13.97 6.36
N ALA A 155 -7.33 -14.97 7.10
CA ALA A 155 -8.16 -16.04 7.63
C ALA A 155 -9.26 -15.53 8.57
N THR A 156 -8.96 -14.48 9.35
CA THR A 156 -9.90 -13.91 10.33
C THR A 156 -10.76 -12.78 9.76
N MET A 157 -10.36 -12.18 8.63
CA MET A 157 -11.09 -11.07 8.00
C MET A 157 -12.40 -11.48 7.31
N ILE A 158 -12.48 -12.67 6.69
CA ILE A 158 -13.67 -13.09 5.92
C ILE A 158 -15.00 -12.96 6.71
N PRO A 159 -15.13 -13.49 7.95
CA PRO A 159 -16.35 -13.30 8.72
C PRO A 159 -16.60 -11.84 9.14
N ALA A 160 -15.54 -11.07 9.38
CA ALA A 160 -15.67 -9.64 9.70
C ALA A 160 -16.23 -8.84 8.51
N LEU A 161 -15.78 -9.12 7.28
CA LEU A 161 -16.29 -8.51 6.04
C LEU A 161 -17.80 -8.67 5.91
N GLN A 162 -18.30 -9.88 6.14
CA GLN A 162 -19.72 -10.21 6.03
C GLN A 162 -20.55 -9.50 7.10
N LEU A 163 -20.06 -9.46 8.34
CA LEU A 163 -20.74 -8.78 9.44
C LEU A 163 -20.84 -7.27 9.20
N ILE A 164 -19.74 -6.64 8.78
CA ILE A 164 -19.70 -5.20 8.51
C ILE A 164 -20.63 -4.85 7.33
N ALA A 165 -20.64 -5.63 6.24
CA ALA A 165 -21.53 -5.38 5.10
C ALA A 165 -23.01 -5.41 5.49
N ASN A 166 -23.40 -6.35 6.36
CA ASN A 166 -24.77 -6.44 6.86
C ASN A 166 -25.15 -5.23 7.74
N GLN A 167 -24.27 -4.83 8.65
CA GLN A 167 -24.52 -3.67 9.54
C GLN A 167 -24.52 -2.34 8.77
N ALA A 168 -23.65 -2.18 7.77
CA ALA A 168 -23.59 -1.00 6.93
C ALA A 168 -24.86 -0.80 6.09
N LYS A 169 -25.54 -1.89 5.70
CA LYS A 169 -26.83 -1.84 5.01
C LYS A 169 -27.94 -1.26 5.90
N GLU A 170 -27.93 -1.58 7.19
CA GLU A 170 -28.91 -1.06 8.16
C GLU A 170 -28.65 0.42 8.52
N MET A 171 -27.39 0.86 8.50
CA MET A 171 -26.97 2.22 8.86
C MET A 171 -26.69 3.13 7.65
N GLY A 172 -26.95 2.66 6.42
CA GLY A 172 -26.40 3.21 5.18
C GLY A 172 -26.64 4.70 4.95
N GLU A 173 -27.82 5.23 5.32
CA GLU A 173 -28.16 6.64 5.14
C GLU A 173 -27.25 7.60 5.93
N LYS A 174 -26.63 7.13 7.02
CA LYS A 174 -25.74 7.94 7.87
C LYS A 174 -24.27 7.86 7.45
N LEU A 175 -23.89 6.95 6.56
CA LEU A 175 -22.50 6.69 6.18
C LEU A 175 -22.09 7.51 4.95
N SER A 176 -21.49 8.69 5.16
CA SER A 176 -20.96 9.55 4.09
C SER A 176 -19.53 9.16 3.69
N GLU A 177 -19.04 9.74 2.59
CA GLU A 177 -17.64 9.58 2.14
C GLU A 177 -16.66 10.00 3.23
N GLY A 178 -16.94 11.10 3.94
CA GLY A 178 -16.12 11.59 5.04
C GLY A 178 -16.02 10.60 6.21
N ILE A 179 -17.09 9.86 6.51
CA ILE A 179 -17.06 8.81 7.54
C ILE A 179 -16.21 7.64 7.06
N PHE A 180 -16.36 7.22 5.81
CA PHE A 180 -15.52 6.17 5.25
C PHE A 180 -14.05 6.58 5.21
N TYR A 181 -13.73 7.82 4.87
CA TYR A 181 -12.37 8.35 4.91
C TYR A 181 -11.76 8.23 6.32
N TRP A 182 -12.41 8.79 7.34
CA TRP A 182 -11.87 8.78 8.70
C TRP A 182 -11.86 7.38 9.32
N ALA A 183 -12.92 6.59 9.14
CA ALA A 183 -12.99 5.25 9.71
C ALA A 183 -11.97 4.30 9.07
N THR A 184 -11.86 4.32 7.74
CA THR A 184 -10.83 3.56 7.01
C THR A 184 -9.45 4.01 7.46
N GLY A 185 -9.21 5.32 7.49
CA GLY A 185 -7.90 5.87 7.84
C GLY A 185 -7.48 5.51 9.27
N LEU A 186 -8.35 5.75 10.25
CA LEU A 186 -8.07 5.42 11.65
C LEU A 186 -7.75 3.94 11.83
N LEU A 187 -8.56 3.03 11.27
CA LEU A 187 -8.26 1.61 11.39
C LEU A 187 -6.99 1.23 10.62
N SER A 188 -6.79 1.77 9.42
CA SER A 188 -5.61 1.46 8.60
C SER A 188 -4.30 1.96 9.18
N GLY A 189 -4.36 2.95 10.09
CA GLY A 189 -3.19 3.42 10.80
C GLY A 189 -2.75 2.52 11.95
N PHE A 190 -3.64 1.69 12.50
CA PHE A 190 -3.38 0.81 13.66
C PHE A 190 -3.51 -0.68 13.34
N LEU A 191 -4.17 -1.01 12.23
CA LEU A 191 -4.32 -2.34 11.66
C LEU A 191 -3.62 -2.36 10.29
N ASP A 192 -3.42 -3.57 9.74
CA ASP A 192 -2.89 -3.69 8.39
C ASP A 192 -3.83 -3.01 7.37
N ASN A 193 -3.24 -2.28 6.43
CA ASN A 193 -4.00 -1.45 5.49
C ASN A 193 -4.77 -2.25 4.45
N ALA A 194 -4.25 -3.41 4.04
CA ALA A 194 -4.84 -4.26 3.01
C ALA A 194 -6.22 -4.84 3.42
N PRO A 195 -6.35 -5.50 4.59
CA PRO A 195 -7.65 -5.97 5.05
C PRO A 195 -8.59 -4.81 5.41
N THR A 196 -8.05 -3.71 5.93
CA THR A 196 -8.85 -2.53 6.26
C THR A 196 -9.54 -1.97 5.01
N TYR A 197 -8.81 -1.85 3.91
CA TYR A 197 -9.35 -1.44 2.62
C TYR A 197 -10.50 -2.34 2.15
N LEU A 198 -10.30 -3.66 2.12
CA LEU A 198 -11.36 -4.58 1.68
C LEU A 198 -12.56 -4.55 2.61
N ASN A 199 -12.36 -4.40 3.93
CA ASN A 199 -13.43 -4.25 4.92
C ASN A 199 -14.33 -3.06 4.63
N PHE A 200 -13.74 -1.88 4.45
CA PHE A 200 -14.51 -0.67 4.19
C PHE A 200 -15.05 -0.60 2.77
N LEU A 201 -14.36 -1.18 1.78
CA LEU A 201 -14.91 -1.34 0.43
C LEU A 201 -16.15 -2.23 0.45
N SER A 202 -16.09 -3.39 1.11
CA SER A 202 -17.23 -4.29 1.30
C SER A 202 -18.38 -3.60 2.03
N ALA A 203 -18.09 -2.85 3.09
CA ALA A 203 -19.07 -2.08 3.84
C ALA A 203 -19.77 -1.02 2.97
N SER A 204 -18.98 -0.26 2.21
CA SER A 204 -19.49 0.81 1.35
C SER A 204 -20.25 0.28 0.15
N MET A 205 -19.87 -0.87 -0.40
CA MET A 205 -20.63 -1.57 -1.43
C MET A 205 -21.94 -2.14 -0.86
N GLY A 206 -21.88 -2.73 0.36
CA GLY A 206 -23.02 -3.27 1.07
C GLY A 206 -24.12 -2.24 1.35
N LYS A 207 -23.74 -0.98 1.60
CA LYS A 207 -24.68 0.17 1.66
C LYS A 207 -25.58 0.28 0.43
N TYR A 208 -25.08 -0.07 -0.76
CA TYR A 208 -25.82 -0.04 -2.02
C TYR A 208 -26.31 -1.42 -2.47
N GLY A 209 -26.23 -2.44 -1.60
CA GLY A 209 -26.61 -3.81 -1.92
C GLY A 209 -25.67 -4.49 -2.92
N LEU A 210 -24.45 -3.97 -3.09
CA LEU A 210 -23.43 -4.52 -3.97
C LEU A 210 -22.51 -5.48 -3.19
N ASP A 211 -21.88 -6.41 -3.91
CA ASP A 211 -21.02 -7.45 -3.32
C ASP A 211 -19.60 -7.31 -3.88
N VAL A 212 -18.62 -7.11 -3.00
CA VAL A 212 -17.20 -6.96 -3.35
C VAL A 212 -16.61 -8.21 -4.01
N ASN A 213 -17.23 -9.38 -3.84
CA ASN A 213 -16.80 -10.62 -4.48
C ASN A 213 -17.32 -10.78 -5.91
N ASN A 214 -18.23 -9.90 -6.35
CA ASN A 214 -18.72 -9.88 -7.72
C ASN A 214 -18.08 -8.73 -8.50
N SER A 215 -17.21 -9.06 -9.46
CA SER A 215 -16.47 -8.06 -10.23
C SER A 215 -17.37 -7.10 -11.01
N SER A 216 -18.56 -7.52 -11.46
CA SER A 216 -19.50 -6.60 -12.12
C SER A 216 -20.06 -5.57 -11.16
N HIS A 217 -20.32 -5.97 -9.90
CA HIS A 217 -20.74 -5.07 -8.83
C HIS A 217 -19.62 -4.08 -8.46
N VAL A 218 -18.36 -4.53 -8.45
CA VAL A 218 -17.20 -3.65 -8.19
C VAL A 218 -17.05 -2.60 -9.29
N ILE A 219 -17.21 -2.98 -10.56
CA ILE A 219 -17.19 -2.04 -11.69
C ILE A 219 -18.36 -1.06 -11.59
N GLN A 220 -19.57 -1.55 -11.28
CA GLN A 220 -20.74 -0.70 -11.05
C GLN A 220 -20.49 0.30 -9.92
N PHE A 221 -19.90 -0.14 -8.81
CA PHE A 221 -19.56 0.72 -7.69
C PHE A 221 -18.52 1.78 -8.06
N THR A 222 -17.49 1.37 -8.81
CA THR A 222 -16.45 2.28 -9.31
C THR A 222 -17.04 3.39 -10.16
N ASN A 223 -18.01 3.09 -11.02
CA ASN A 223 -18.61 4.07 -11.94
C ASN A 223 -19.67 4.97 -11.28
N ASN A 224 -20.46 4.42 -10.36
CA ASN A 224 -21.63 5.13 -9.81
C ASN A 224 -21.38 5.76 -8.44
N TYR A 225 -20.37 5.27 -7.71
CA TYR A 225 -20.06 5.68 -6.33
C TYR A 225 -18.56 5.92 -6.16
N GLU A 226 -17.93 6.49 -7.18
CA GLU A 226 -16.48 6.73 -7.28
C GLU A 226 -15.92 7.46 -6.05
N SER A 227 -16.64 8.47 -5.53
CA SER A 227 -16.22 9.27 -4.38
C SER A 227 -15.93 8.43 -3.13
N TYR A 228 -16.74 7.40 -2.86
CA TYR A 228 -16.54 6.46 -1.76
C TYR A 228 -15.31 5.60 -1.98
N LEU A 229 -15.12 5.11 -3.21
CA LEU A 229 -13.94 4.31 -3.56
C LEU A 229 -12.65 5.14 -3.42
N VAL A 230 -12.66 6.41 -3.85
CA VAL A 230 -11.53 7.33 -3.66
C VAL A 230 -11.27 7.57 -2.17
N ALA A 231 -12.30 7.85 -1.37
CA ALA A 231 -12.17 8.07 0.07
C ALA A 231 -11.51 6.88 0.78
N ILE A 232 -11.96 5.66 0.49
CA ILE A 232 -11.44 4.42 1.10
C ILE A 232 -10.01 4.15 0.60
N SER A 233 -9.76 4.31 -0.71
CA SER A 233 -8.44 4.07 -1.33
C SER A 233 -7.38 5.01 -0.75
N VAL A 234 -7.68 6.32 -0.71
CA VAL A 234 -6.77 7.32 -0.16
C VAL A 234 -6.55 7.09 1.32
N ALA A 235 -7.62 6.86 2.10
CA ALA A 235 -7.51 6.69 3.54
C ALA A 235 -6.69 5.45 3.91
N ALA A 236 -6.93 4.31 3.25
CA ALA A 236 -6.18 3.07 3.51
C ALA A 236 -4.69 3.21 3.21
N VAL A 237 -4.33 3.86 2.09
CA VAL A 237 -2.91 4.02 1.75
C VAL A 237 -2.24 5.09 2.62
N PHE A 238 -2.88 6.26 2.80
CA PHE A 238 -2.23 7.40 3.45
C PHE A 238 -2.07 7.19 4.95
N PHE A 239 -3.12 6.70 5.62
CA PHE A 239 -3.06 6.51 7.07
C PHE A 239 -2.22 5.30 7.48
N GLY A 240 -1.90 4.38 6.57
CA GLY A 240 -0.93 3.31 6.81
C GLY A 240 0.39 3.84 7.40
N ALA A 241 0.77 5.07 7.07
CA ALA A 241 1.98 5.73 7.57
C ALA A 241 1.93 6.13 9.07
N MET A 242 0.75 6.09 9.72
CA MET A 242 0.54 6.60 11.07
C MET A 242 1.29 5.81 12.14
N THR A 243 1.54 4.52 11.91
CA THR A 243 2.28 3.65 12.84
C THR A 243 3.22 2.68 12.11
N TYR A 244 4.11 2.03 12.86
CA TYR A 244 4.98 0.98 12.31
C TYR A 244 4.26 -0.30 11.91
N ILE A 245 3.07 -0.53 12.44
CA ILE A 245 2.27 -1.74 12.18
C ILE A 245 1.15 -1.50 11.16
N GLY A 246 1.02 -0.28 10.64
CA GLY A 246 -0.01 0.04 9.64
C GLY A 246 0.17 -0.73 8.34
N ASN A 247 1.40 -1.11 7.98
CA ASN A 247 1.68 -2.06 6.91
C ASN A 247 3.08 -2.71 7.03
N GLY A 248 3.30 -3.77 6.24
CA GLY A 248 4.58 -4.49 6.15
C GLY A 248 5.78 -3.60 5.80
N PRO A 249 5.72 -2.73 4.77
CA PRO A 249 6.80 -1.80 4.45
C PRO A 249 7.30 -0.94 5.62
N ASN A 250 6.41 -0.41 6.46
CA ASN A 250 6.79 0.40 7.63
C ASN A 250 7.60 -0.42 8.65
N PHE A 251 7.15 -1.66 8.89
CA PHE A 251 7.84 -2.59 9.77
C PHE A 251 9.22 -2.94 9.21
N MET A 252 9.34 -3.18 7.90
CA MET A 252 10.61 -3.44 7.23
C MET A 252 11.59 -2.25 7.35
N VAL A 253 11.13 -1.02 7.13
CA VAL A 253 11.97 0.18 7.27
C VAL A 253 12.50 0.31 8.70
N LYS A 254 11.65 0.06 9.71
CA LYS A 254 12.07 0.06 11.11
C LYS A 254 13.11 -1.04 11.39
N ALA A 255 12.83 -2.27 11.00
CA ALA A 255 13.71 -3.41 11.25
C ALA A 255 15.09 -3.25 10.58
N ILE A 256 15.13 -2.78 9.32
CA ILE A 256 16.37 -2.51 8.60
C ILE A 256 17.17 -1.40 9.27
N SER A 257 16.50 -0.31 9.69
CA SER A 257 17.17 0.80 10.38
C SER A 257 17.76 0.37 11.72
N GLU A 258 17.02 -0.43 12.51
CA GLU A 258 17.51 -0.97 13.79
C GLU A 258 18.68 -1.94 13.58
N ARG A 259 18.64 -2.80 12.56
CA ARG A 259 19.76 -3.68 12.19
C ARG A 259 21.02 -2.90 11.78
N ALA A 260 20.83 -1.75 11.11
CA ALA A 260 21.92 -0.83 10.75
C ALA A 260 22.46 -0.01 11.94
N GLY A 261 21.99 -0.26 13.17
CA GLY A 261 22.43 0.43 14.38
C GLY A 261 21.79 1.81 14.59
N ILE A 262 20.79 2.18 13.80
CA ILE A 262 20.04 3.43 13.98
C ILE A 262 18.98 3.21 15.05
N THR A 263 18.98 4.06 16.09
CA THR A 263 17.96 4.02 17.14
C THR A 263 16.63 4.58 16.63
N MET A 264 15.72 3.69 16.29
CA MET A 264 14.37 4.07 15.88
C MET A 264 13.53 4.51 17.09
N PRO A 265 12.66 5.53 16.96
CA PRO A 265 11.75 5.89 18.05
C PRO A 265 10.79 4.74 18.33
N SER A 266 10.43 4.55 19.60
CA SER A 266 9.41 3.58 20.00
C SER A 266 8.05 3.90 19.39
N PHE A 267 7.13 2.93 19.39
CA PHE A 267 5.81 3.04 18.76
C PHE A 267 5.07 4.35 19.10
N PHE A 268 4.87 4.63 20.39
CA PHE A 268 4.14 5.83 20.83
C PHE A 268 4.94 7.12 20.58
N VAL A 269 6.27 7.06 20.63
CA VAL A 269 7.12 8.22 20.33
C VAL A 269 7.02 8.58 18.85
N TYR A 270 7.08 7.59 17.96
CA TYR A 270 6.86 7.77 16.53
C TYR A 270 5.49 8.41 16.26
N LEU A 271 4.44 7.83 16.84
CA LEU A 271 3.06 8.29 16.65
C LEU A 271 2.86 9.73 17.15
N ILE A 272 3.22 10.02 18.40
CA ILE A 272 2.90 11.29 19.05
C ILE A 272 3.83 12.42 18.59
N LYS A 273 5.13 12.17 18.39
CA LYS A 273 6.08 13.24 18.04
C LYS A 273 6.17 13.50 16.55
N TYR A 274 5.89 12.51 15.70
CA TYR A 274 6.11 12.63 14.27
C TYR A 274 4.83 12.43 13.45
N ALA A 275 4.16 11.28 13.59
CA ALA A 275 3.02 10.97 12.72
C ALA A 275 1.83 11.91 12.96
N VAL A 276 1.34 12.04 14.19
CA VAL A 276 0.17 12.89 14.50
C VAL A 276 0.42 14.37 14.16
N PRO A 277 1.51 15.03 14.58
CA PRO A 277 1.69 16.45 14.31
C PRO A 277 1.91 16.80 12.83
N ILE A 278 2.39 15.85 12.02
CA ILE A 278 2.70 16.08 10.60
C ILE A 278 1.57 15.57 9.72
N LEU A 279 1.17 14.31 9.86
CA LEU A 279 0.22 13.64 8.97
C LEU A 279 -1.22 14.05 9.26
N LEU A 280 -1.63 14.12 10.53
CA LEU A 280 -3.04 14.36 10.86
C LEU A 280 -3.54 15.73 10.34
N PRO A 281 -2.79 16.85 10.44
CA PRO A 281 -3.21 18.10 9.80
C PRO A 281 -3.31 18.01 8.28
N ILE A 282 -2.37 17.32 7.63
CA ILE A 282 -2.38 17.14 6.18
C ILE A 282 -3.58 16.28 5.75
N PHE A 283 -3.87 15.20 6.46
CA PHE A 283 -5.00 14.33 6.17
C PHE A 283 -6.34 15.01 6.48
N PHE A 284 -6.39 15.85 7.52
CA PHE A 284 -7.55 16.70 7.76
C PHE A 284 -7.79 17.70 6.61
N LEU A 285 -6.73 18.31 6.06
CA LEU A 285 -6.85 19.18 4.89
C LEU A 285 -7.30 18.40 3.65
N VAL A 286 -6.78 17.20 3.42
CA VAL A 286 -7.25 16.29 2.36
C VAL A 286 -8.75 16.03 2.51
N TRP A 287 -9.19 15.69 3.72
CA TRP A 287 -10.61 15.49 4.01
C TRP A 287 -11.46 16.72 3.71
N LEU A 288 -11.03 17.88 4.21
CA LEU A 288 -11.75 19.14 4.06
C LEU A 288 -11.89 19.58 2.59
N VAL A 289 -10.87 19.32 1.76
CA VAL A 289 -10.83 19.79 0.37
C VAL A 289 -11.53 18.82 -0.59
N PHE A 290 -11.49 17.52 -0.33
CA PHE A 290 -11.91 16.50 -1.31
C PHE A 290 -13.15 15.69 -0.88
N PHE A 291 -13.55 15.71 0.40
CA PHE A 291 -14.64 14.88 0.93
C PHE A 291 -15.67 15.66 1.76
N ILE A 292 -15.65 16.99 1.69
CA ILE A 292 -16.64 17.95 2.24
C ILE A 292 -17.06 18.88 1.12
#